data_AF-A0A5N6BN85-F1
#
_entry.id   AF-A0A5N6BN85-F1
#
_cell.length_a   1.000
_cell.length_b   1.000
_cell.length_c   1.000
_cell.angle_alpha   90.00
_cell.angle_beta   90.00
_cell.angle_gamma   90.00
#
_symmetry.space_group_name_H-M   'P 1'
#
loop_
_entity.id
_entity.type
_entity.pdbx_description
1 polymer ?
#
loop_
_entity_poly.entity_id
_entity_poly.type
_entity_poly.pdbx_seq_one_letter_code
_entity_poly.pdbx_strand_id
1 'polypeptide(L)'
;MPRTRFGEMACSIARTSDVIGELWSPLILRDVWAGVCRFDHIQADLGISRKVLTERLDHLVEQGVLERPPCDARPCYEYHLTAKGADLVEMLMVMARTPSPASRRGPA
;
A
#
# COMPACT_ATOMS: atom_id res chain seq x y z
N MET A 1 -14.60 1.00 15.22
CA MET A 1 -13.57 1.52 16.13
C MET A 1 -12.81 2.62 15.42
N PRO A 2 -12.73 3.86 15.95
CA PRO A 2 -11.89 4.89 15.36
C PRO A 2 -10.42 4.43 15.43
N ARG A 3 -9.70 4.54 14.32
CA ARG A 3 -8.27 4.21 14.28
C ARG A 3 -7.50 5.28 15.06
N THR A 4 -6.65 4.86 15.98
CA THR A 4 -5.69 5.75 16.64
C THR A 4 -4.80 6.38 15.58
N ARG A 5 -4.84 7.71 15.46
CA ARG A 5 -3.94 8.46 14.56
C ARG A 5 -2.62 8.67 15.28
N PHE A 6 -1.53 8.31 14.61
CA PHE A 6 -0.18 8.35 15.20
C PHE A 6 0.65 9.55 14.72
N GLY A 7 0.09 10.42 13.88
CA GLY A 7 0.78 11.51 13.19
C GLY A 7 1.50 12.53 14.09
N GLU A 8 1.04 12.74 15.33
CA GLU A 8 1.64 13.71 16.26
C GLU A 8 2.74 13.12 17.17
N MET A 9 3.00 11.81 17.09
CA MET A 9 4.08 11.20 17.87
C MET A 9 5.44 11.43 17.21
N ALA A 10 6.43 11.85 18.02
CA ALA A 10 7.82 12.01 17.59
C ALA A 10 8.48 10.69 17.11
N CYS A 11 7.84 9.54 17.40
CA CYS A 11 8.29 8.21 17.00
C CYS A 11 8.14 7.99 15.48
N SER A 12 9.25 7.72 14.79
CA SER A 12 9.27 7.39 13.35
C SER A 12 8.42 6.16 13.02
N ILE A 13 8.44 5.14 13.88
CA ILE A 13 7.65 3.91 13.74
C ILE A 13 6.15 4.22 13.79
N ALA A 14 5.74 5.14 14.66
CA ALA A 14 4.35 5.54 14.81
C ALA A 14 3.85 6.26 13.55
N ARG A 15 4.67 7.14 12.96
CA ARG A 15 4.35 7.80 11.68
C ARG A 15 4.25 6.81 10.52
N THR A 16 5.18 5.87 10.41
CA THR A 16 5.09 4.80 9.40
C THR A 16 3.84 3.95 9.60
N SER A 17 3.46 3.68 10.85
CA SER A 17 2.24 2.92 11.20
C SER A 17 0.93 3.63 10.82
N ASP A 18 0.93 4.97 10.69
CA ASP A 18 -0.25 5.68 10.16
C ASP A 18 -0.44 5.40 8.66
N VAL A 19 0.67 5.24 7.92
CA VAL A 19 0.72 4.94 6.49
C VAL A 19 0.41 3.46 6.21
N ILE A 20 1.04 2.52 6.92
CA ILE A 20 0.88 1.07 6.67
C ILE A 20 -0.17 0.39 7.54
N GLY A 21 -0.64 1.05 8.60
CA GLY A 21 -1.40 0.36 9.66
C GLY A 21 -2.82 -0.01 9.26
N GLU A 22 -3.22 0.27 8.02
CA GLU A 22 -4.50 -0.12 7.45
C GLU A 22 -4.29 -1.29 6.48
N LEU A 23 -5.23 -2.23 6.47
CA LEU A 23 -5.06 -3.54 5.84
C LEU A 23 -4.79 -3.48 4.32
N TRP A 24 -5.27 -2.46 3.63
CA TRP A 24 -5.21 -2.38 2.18
C TRP A 24 -3.92 -1.75 1.66
N SER A 25 -3.30 -0.84 2.40
CA SER A 25 -2.12 -0.09 1.96
C SER A 25 -0.94 -1.02 1.62
N PRO A 26 -0.61 -2.04 2.44
CA PRO A 26 0.40 -3.03 2.06
C PRO A 26 0.05 -3.82 0.80
N LEU A 27 -1.23 -4.13 0.58
CA LEU A 27 -1.70 -4.89 -0.58
C LEU A 27 -1.68 -4.03 -1.85
N ILE A 28 -2.09 -2.77 -1.77
CA ILE A 28 -1.99 -1.79 -2.85
C ILE A 28 -0.53 -1.60 -3.25
N LEU A 29 0.37 -1.44 -2.28
CA LEU A 29 1.81 -1.26 -2.55
C LEU A 29 2.43 -2.51 -3.18
N ARG A 30 2.01 -3.71 -2.76
CA ARG A 30 2.39 -4.98 -3.39
C ARG A 30 1.97 -5.00 -4.87
N ASP A 31 0.74 -4.59 -5.16
CA ASP A 31 0.21 -4.63 -6.53
C ASP A 31 0.93 -3.64 -7.44
N VAL A 32 1.13 -2.40 -6.97
CA VAL A 32 1.88 -1.39 -7.72
C VAL A 32 3.33 -1.84 -7.95
N TRP A 33 3.97 -2.45 -6.93
CA TRP A 33 5.31 -3.01 -7.08
C TRP A 33 5.37 -4.16 -8.11
N ALA A 34 4.29 -4.96 -8.20
CA ALA A 34 4.15 -6.00 -9.22
C ALA A 34 3.81 -5.46 -10.62
N GLY A 35 3.71 -4.13 -10.79
CA GLY A 35 3.40 -3.47 -12.06
C GLY A 35 1.90 -3.25 -12.31
N VAL A 36 1.05 -3.53 -11.33
CA VAL A 36 -0.39 -3.24 -11.41
C VAL A 36 -0.63 -1.78 -11.02
N CYS A 37 -0.40 -0.88 -11.98
CA CYS A 37 -0.42 0.56 -11.72
C CYS A 37 -1.78 1.21 -11.99
N ARG A 38 -2.70 0.54 -12.68
CA ARG A 38 -3.99 1.11 -13.10
C ARG A 38 -5.07 0.93 -12.04
N PHE A 39 -5.84 1.98 -11.76
CA PHE A 39 -6.95 1.95 -10.78
C PHE A 39 -7.87 0.74 -10.95
N ASP A 40 -8.39 0.50 -12.16
CA ASP A 40 -9.34 -0.60 -12.41
C ASP A 40 -8.70 -1.98 -12.18
N HIS A 41 -7.41 -2.14 -12.45
CA HIS A 41 -6.72 -3.41 -12.23
C HIS A 41 -6.47 -3.64 -10.73
N ILE A 42 -6.05 -2.61 -9.99
CA ILE A 42 -5.88 -2.69 -8.53
C ILE A 42 -7.24 -2.99 -7.88
N GLN A 43 -8.31 -2.36 -8.35
CA GLN A 43 -9.67 -2.62 -7.86
C GLN A 43 -10.10 -4.07 -8.13
N ALA A 44 -9.79 -4.60 -9.31
CA ALA A 44 -10.13 -5.96 -9.70
C ALA A 44 -9.34 -7.01 -8.90
N ASP A 45 -8.05 -6.77 -8.61
CA ASP A 45 -7.22 -7.68 -7.80
C ASP A 45 -7.69 -7.73 -6.34
N LEU A 46 -7.89 -6.56 -5.73
CA LEU A 46 -8.20 -6.48 -4.30
C LEU A 46 -9.69 -6.75 -3.98
N GLY A 47 -10.59 -6.59 -4.96
CA GLY A 47 -12.03 -6.80 -4.78
C GLY A 47 -12.70 -5.79 -3.83
N ILE A 48 -12.04 -4.67 -3.54
CA ILE A 48 -12.55 -3.65 -2.62
C ILE A 48 -13.45 -2.64 -3.33
N SER A 49 -14.28 -1.93 -2.56
CA SER A 49 -15.12 -0.87 -3.10
C SER A 49 -14.26 0.28 -3.67
N ARG A 50 -14.70 0.86 -4.80
CA ARG A 50 -14.03 2.00 -5.44
C ARG A 50 -13.77 3.15 -4.48
N LYS A 51 -14.74 3.46 -3.62
CA LYS A 51 -14.62 4.51 -2.61
C LYS A 51 -13.43 4.26 -1.67
N VAL A 52 -13.33 3.05 -1.12
CA VAL A 52 -12.22 2.68 -0.22
C VAL A 52 -10.90 2.74 -0.98
N LEU A 53 -10.84 2.20 -2.20
CA LEU A 53 -9.62 2.26 -3.00
C LEU A 53 -9.17 3.70 -3.28
N THR A 54 -10.09 4.58 -3.68
CA THR A 54 -9.80 6.00 -3.90
C THR A 54 -9.26 6.66 -2.63
N GLU A 55 -9.95 6.48 -1.49
CA GLU A 55 -9.49 7.03 -0.21
C GLU A 55 -8.07 6.55 0.16
N ARG A 56 -7.73 5.30 -0.13
CA ARG A 56 -6.38 4.76 0.15
C ARG A 56 -5.33 5.26 -0.82
N LEU A 57 -5.62 5.28 -2.11
CA LEU A 57 -4.67 5.79 -3.10
C LEU A 57 -4.38 7.27 -2.89
N ASP A 58 -5.40 8.08 -2.62
CA ASP A 58 -5.21 9.51 -2.35
C ASP A 58 -4.39 9.71 -1.06
N HIS A 59 -4.62 8.91 -0.01
CA HIS A 59 -3.79 8.96 1.20
C HIS A 59 -2.32 8.58 0.92
N LEU A 60 -2.06 7.52 0.15
CA LEU A 60 -0.70 7.12 -0.22
C LEU A 60 0.01 8.17 -1.08
N VAL A 61 -0.74 8.87 -1.94
CA VAL A 61 -0.22 10.02 -2.71
C VAL A 61 0.08 11.21 -1.81
N GLU A 62 -0.82 11.55 -0.89
CA GLU A 62 -0.62 12.64 0.09
C GLU A 62 0.61 12.38 0.99
N GLN A 63 0.83 11.12 1.35
CA GLN A 63 2.02 10.70 2.12
C GLN A 63 3.30 10.60 1.28
N GLY A 64 3.23 10.87 -0.03
CA GLY A 64 4.38 10.81 -0.95
C GLY A 64 4.93 9.39 -1.13
N VAL A 65 4.11 8.37 -0.93
CA VAL A 65 4.46 6.95 -1.13
C VAL A 65 4.19 6.54 -2.58
N LEU A 66 3.08 7.04 -3.12
CA LEU A 66 2.73 6.91 -4.52
C LEU A 66 2.74 8.29 -5.19
N GLU A 67 2.92 8.30 -6.49
CA GLU A 67 2.68 9.46 -7.33
C GLU A 67 1.73 9.11 -8.47
N ARG A 68 1.01 10.13 -8.94
CA ARG A 68 0.06 10.04 -10.05
C ARG A 68 0.53 10.98 -11.14
N PRO A 69 1.33 10.50 -12.12
CA PRO A 69 1.84 11.35 -13.19
C PRO A 69 0.68 11.89 -14.03
N PRO A 70 0.80 13.13 -14.56
CA PRO A 70 -0.15 13.63 -15.52
C PRO A 70 -0.03 12.81 -16.82
N CYS A 71 -1.13 12.20 -17.30
CA CYS A 71 -1.18 11.76 -18.70
C CYS A 71 -1.90 12.80 -19.53
N ASP A 72 -1.39 12.96 -20.74
CA ASP A 72 -2.01 13.71 -21.81
C ASP A 72 -3.19 12.95 -22.47
N ALA A 73 -3.32 11.64 -22.23
CA ALA A 73 -4.43 10.81 -22.72
C ALA A 73 -5.37 10.38 -21.57
N ARG A 74 -6.64 10.78 -21.64
CA ARG A 74 -7.68 10.29 -20.73
C ARG A 74 -8.18 8.90 -21.16
N PRO A 75 -8.44 7.99 -20.21
CA PRO A 75 -8.32 8.16 -18.76
C PRO A 75 -6.91 7.84 -18.23
N CYS A 76 -6.33 8.79 -17.48
CA CYS A 76 -5.05 8.62 -16.79
C CYS A 76 -5.28 8.27 -15.33
N TYR A 77 -5.07 7.01 -14.96
CA TYR A 77 -5.15 6.54 -13.57
C TYR A 77 -4.03 5.56 -13.27
N GLU A 78 -2.81 5.95 -13.60
CA GLU A 78 -1.61 5.20 -13.22
C GLU A 78 -1.02 5.74 -11.92
N TYR A 79 -0.62 4.80 -11.06
CA TYR A 79 0.04 5.06 -9.79
C TYR A 79 1.41 4.44 -9.81
N HIS A 80 2.43 5.22 -9.48
CA HIS A 80 3.83 4.81 -9.49
C HIS A 80 4.42 4.94 -8.08
N LEU A 81 5.35 4.04 -7.73
CA LEU A 81 6.07 4.13 -6.45
C LEU A 81 7.06 5.28 -6.51
N THR A 82 7.05 6.12 -5.46
CA THR A 82 8.15 7.06 -5.23
C THR A 82 9.34 6.31 -4.62
N ALA A 83 10.49 6.97 -4.46
CA ALA A 83 11.63 6.41 -3.71
C ALA A 83 11.21 5.96 -2.30
N LYS A 84 10.41 6.78 -1.59
CA LYS A 84 9.84 6.44 -0.29
C LYS A 84 8.93 5.21 -0.35
N GLY A 85 8.15 5.07 -1.42
CA GLY A 85 7.30 3.90 -1.65
C GLY A 85 8.11 2.62 -1.88
N ALA A 86 9.19 2.71 -2.65
CA ALA A 86 10.08 1.58 -2.90
C ALA A 86 10.74 1.07 -1.61
N ASP A 87 11.26 1.98 -0.78
CA ASP A 87 11.85 1.64 0.53
C ASP A 87 10.81 0.94 1.45
N LEU A 88 9.56 1.43 1.41
CA LEU A 88 8.47 0.86 2.20
C LEU A 88 8.10 -0.54 1.73
N VAL A 89 8.05 -0.78 0.42
CA VAL A 89 7.80 -2.12 -0.14
C VAL A 89 8.92 -3.08 0.24
N GLU A 90 10.18 -2.67 0.21
CA GLU A 90 11.30 -3.51 0.63
C GLU A 90 11.10 -4.01 2.07
N MET A 91 10.72 -3.11 2.99
CA MET A 91 10.38 -3.48 4.36
C MET A 91 9.19 -4.46 4.42
N LEU A 92 8.12 -4.22 3.64
CA LEU A 92 6.97 -5.13 3.57
C LEU A 92 7.39 -6.53 3.10
N MET A 93 8.28 -6.63 2.11
CA MET A 93 8.77 -7.90 1.57
C MET A 93 9.64 -8.66 2.59
N VAL A 94 10.44 -7.95 3.39
CA VAL A 94 11.17 -8.56 4.52
C VAL A 94 10.19 -9.13 5.55
N MET A 95 9.12 -8.40 5.88
CA MET A 95 8.07 -8.91 6.78
C MET A 95 7.36 -10.13 6.19
N ALA A 96 7.02 -10.11 4.89
CA ALA A 96 6.37 -11.23 4.21
C ALA A 96 7.25 -12.48 4.13
N ARG A 97 8.58 -12.33 4.06
CA ARG A 97 9.54 -13.44 4.08
C ARG A 97 9.62 -14.12 5.44
N THR A 98 9.24 -13.44 6.52
CA THR A 98 9.34 -14.00 7.87
C THR A 98 8.47 -15.26 7.96
N PRO A 99 9.01 -16.41 8.39
CA PRO A 99 8.25 -17.64 8.43
C PRO A 99 7.05 -17.49 9.35
N SER A 100 5.86 -17.49 8.76
CA SER A 100 4.62 -17.54 9.53
C SER A 100 4.58 -18.83 10.36
N PRO A 101 4.19 -18.80 11.65
CA PRO A 101 4.07 -20.01 12.46
C PRO A 101 3.09 -21.05 11.88
N ALA A 102 2.24 -20.65 10.91
CA ALA A 102 1.35 -21.53 10.18
C ALA A 102 2.04 -22.48 9.18
N SER A 103 3.30 -22.24 8.79
CA SER A 103 4.02 -23.09 7.84
C SER A 103 4.65 -24.34 8.46
N ARG A 104 4.52 -24.55 9.78
CA ARG A 104 5.07 -25.70 10.51
C ARG A 104 4.14 -26.92 10.54
N ARG A 105 3.28 -27.08 9.54
CA ARG A 105 2.42 -28.28 9.36
C ARG A 105 2.74 -28.92 8.01
N GLY A 106 3.91 -29.54 7.92
CA GLY A 106 4.23 -30.51 6.86
C GLY A 106 3.56 -31.87 7.15
N PRO A 107 3.30 -32.70 6.13
CA PRO A 107 2.53 -33.92 6.26
C PRO A 107 3.28 -34.96 7.12
N ALA A 108 2.51 -35.67 7.95
CA ALA A 108 2.94 -36.86 8.67
C ALA A 108 3.18 -38.04 7.72
#